data_AF-A0A519P132-F1
#
_entry.id   AF-A0A519P132-F1
#
_cell.length_a   1.000
_cell.length_b   1.000
_cell.length_c   1.000
_cell.angle_alpha   90.00
_cell.angle_beta   90.00
_cell.angle_gamma   90.00
#
_symmetry.space_group_name_H-M   'P 1'
#
loop_
_entity.id
_entity.type
_entity.pdbx_description
1 polymer ?
#
loop_
_entity_poly.entity_id
_entity_poly.type
_entity_poly.pdbx_seq_one_letter_code
_entity_poly.pdbx_strand_id
1 'polypeptide(L)'
;FQLTTREWSRRLYDRRDQARALVGPERTELWLVFFAMCAKAFERGAALVYQTVAQKRRPGPSGLPLDRASLYAPSARPVRGLKARVAAAVAKVTKPRRS
;
A
#
# COMPACT_ATOMS: atom_id res chain seq x y z
N PHE A 1 3.46 -8.02 -4.18
CA PHE A 1 2.33 -7.07 -4.20
C PHE A 1 1.40 -7.26 -5.42
N GLN A 2 1.61 -8.30 -6.23
CA GLN A 2 0.90 -8.54 -7.50
C GLN A 2 -0.63 -8.62 -7.34
N LEU A 3 -1.13 -9.38 -6.35
CA LEU A 3 -2.57 -9.56 -6.10
C LEU A 3 -3.28 -8.23 -5.84
N THR A 4 -2.67 -7.35 -5.05
CA THR A 4 -3.21 -6.03 -4.72
C THR A 4 -3.32 -5.16 -5.97
N THR A 5 -2.24 -5.04 -6.75
CA THR A 5 -2.23 -4.22 -7.98
C THR A 5 -3.16 -4.77 -9.05
N ARG A 6 -3.32 -6.10 -9.13
CA ARG A 6 -4.27 -6.75 -10.03
C ARG A 6 -5.71 -6.37 -9.66
N GLU A 7 -6.06 -6.43 -8.38
CA GLU A 7 -7.41 -6.08 -7.93
C GLU A 7 -7.70 -4.59 -8.10
N TRP A 8 -6.71 -3.71 -7.89
CA TRP A 8 -6.87 -2.29 -8.17
C TRP A 8 -7.07 -2.01 -9.66
N SER A 9 -6.25 -2.63 -10.52
CA SER A 9 -6.39 -2.53 -11.98
C SER A 9 -7.78 -2.98 -12.44
N ARG A 10 -8.25 -4.14 -11.96
CA ARG A 10 -9.59 -4.67 -12.26
C ARG A 10 -10.68 -3.68 -11.85
N ARG A 11 -10.67 -3.22 -10.60
CA ARG A 11 -11.71 -2.31 -10.09
C ARG A 11 -11.75 -0.97 -10.80
N LEU A 12 -10.58 -0.45 -11.19
CA LEU A 12 -10.49 0.80 -11.95
C LEU A 12 -11.02 0.61 -13.37
N TYR A 13 -10.69 -0.49 -14.03
CA TYR A 13 -11.20 -0.82 -15.36
C TYR A 13 -12.73 -0.99 -15.38
N ASP A 14 -13.28 -1.69 -14.38
CA ASP A 14 -14.72 -1.87 -14.21
C ASP A 14 -15.46 -0.54 -14.02
N ARG A 15 -14.79 0.49 -13.48
CA ARG A 15 -15.34 1.83 -13.18
C ARG A 15 -14.75 2.93 -14.06
N ARG A 16 -14.15 2.58 -15.20
CA ARG A 16 -13.41 3.52 -16.05
C ARG A 16 -14.24 4.71 -16.50
N ASP A 17 -15.53 4.54 -16.76
CA ASP A 17 -16.39 5.65 -17.19
C ASP A 17 -16.63 6.67 -16.06
N GLN A 18 -16.77 6.20 -14.82
CA GLN A 18 -16.82 7.07 -13.64
C GLN A 18 -15.49 7.78 -13.43
N ALA A 19 -14.37 7.08 -13.61
CA ALA A 19 -13.04 7.69 -13.54
C ALA A 19 -12.84 8.77 -14.62
N ARG A 20 -13.26 8.50 -15.87
CA ARG A 20 -13.23 9.47 -16.97
C ARG A 20 -14.04 10.72 -16.65
N ALA A 21 -15.23 10.57 -16.07
CA ALA A 21 -16.05 11.69 -15.63
C ALA A 21 -15.39 12.52 -14.51
N LEU A 22 -14.61 11.90 -13.63
CA LEU A 22 -13.97 12.56 -12.49
C LEU A 22 -12.65 13.27 -12.84
N VAL A 23 -11.80 12.66 -13.66
CA VAL A 23 -10.43 13.15 -13.91
C VAL A 23 -10.09 13.33 -15.39
N GLY A 24 -11.01 13.02 -16.29
CA GLY A 24 -10.83 13.07 -17.74
C GLY A 24 -10.31 11.76 -18.34
N PRO A 25 -10.45 11.59 -19.67
CA PRO A 25 -10.04 10.38 -20.37
C PRO A 25 -8.53 10.14 -20.32
N GLU A 26 -7.72 11.15 -20.61
CA GLU A 26 -6.26 11.04 -20.67
C GLU A 26 -5.65 10.49 -19.37
N ARG A 27 -6.05 11.05 -18.23
CA ARG A 27 -5.58 10.58 -16.92
C ARG A 27 -6.08 9.18 -16.61
N THR A 28 -7.32 8.87 -16.98
CA THR A 28 -7.89 7.54 -16.71
C THR A 28 -7.12 6.46 -17.46
N GLU A 29 -6.83 6.67 -18.75
CA GLU A 29 -6.05 5.71 -19.55
C GLU A 29 -4.62 5.54 -18.99
N LEU A 30 -3.98 6.63 -18.60
CA LEU A 30 -2.65 6.57 -17.97
C LEU A 30 -2.67 5.70 -16.70
N TRP A 31 -3.66 5.90 -15.81
CA TRP A 31 -3.77 5.11 -14.58
C TRP A 31 -4.11 3.64 -14.84
N LEU A 32 -4.93 3.34 -15.84
CA LEU A 32 -5.23 1.97 -16.24
C LEU A 32 -3.97 1.22 -16.67
N VAL A 33 -3.18 1.82 -17.56
CA VAL A 33 -1.91 1.25 -18.03
C VAL A 33 -0.91 1.13 -16.88
N PHE A 34 -0.80 2.15 -16.04
CA PHE A 34 0.10 2.15 -14.89
C PHE A 34 -0.15 0.96 -13.95
N PHE A 35 -1.41 0.75 -13.51
CA PHE A 35 -1.71 -0.36 -12.59
C PHE A 35 -1.55 -1.72 -13.24
N ALA A 36 -1.86 -1.85 -14.53
CA ALA A 36 -1.60 -3.08 -15.29
C ALA A 36 -0.10 -3.41 -15.35
N MET A 37 0.74 -2.39 -15.65
CA MET A 37 2.19 -2.50 -15.67
C MET A 37 2.76 -2.85 -14.29
N CYS A 38 2.27 -2.23 -13.20
CA CYS A 38 2.68 -2.59 -11.84
C CYS A 38 2.35 -4.04 -11.50
N ALA A 39 1.15 -4.51 -11.84
CA ALA A 39 0.78 -5.91 -11.64
C ALA A 39 1.72 -6.86 -12.38
N LYS A 40 2.07 -6.54 -13.63
CA LYS A 40 3.00 -7.33 -14.42
C LYS A 40 4.43 -7.30 -13.90
N ALA A 41 4.89 -6.13 -13.43
CA ALA A 41 6.22 -5.99 -12.83
C ALA A 41 6.37 -6.84 -11.57
N PHE A 42 5.36 -6.86 -10.70
CA PHE A 42 5.38 -7.74 -9.52
C PHE A 42 5.23 -9.23 -9.88
N GLU A 43 4.48 -9.56 -10.92
CA GLU A 43 4.37 -10.95 -11.43
C GLU A 43 5.72 -11.48 -11.93
N ARG A 44 6.48 -10.64 -12.65
CA ARG A 44 7.80 -11.01 -13.22
C ARG A 44 8.97 -10.80 -12.25
N GLY A 45 8.72 -10.34 -11.02
CA GLY A 45 9.78 -10.02 -10.05
C GLY A 45 10.63 -8.79 -10.40
N ALA A 46 10.23 -8.00 -11.40
CA ALA A 46 10.89 -6.74 -11.77
C ALA A 46 10.65 -5.62 -10.74
N ALA A 47 9.58 -5.73 -9.96
CA ALA A 47 9.31 -4.88 -8.80
C ALA A 47 9.23 -5.75 -7.53
N LEU A 48 9.83 -5.26 -6.44
CA LEU A 48 9.92 -5.97 -5.16
C LEU A 48 9.40 -5.07 -4.04
N VAL A 49 8.86 -5.69 -2.98
CA VAL A 49 8.44 -4.98 -1.78
C VAL A 49 9.14 -5.63 -0.59
N TYR A 50 9.81 -4.81 0.22
CA TYR A 50 10.57 -5.28 1.37
C TYR A 50 10.00 -4.69 2.65
N GLN A 51 9.92 -5.51 3.69
CA GLN A 51 9.62 -5.06 5.03
C GLN A 51 10.87 -5.24 5.89
N THR A 52 11.61 -4.15 6.09
CA THR A 52 12.83 -4.17 6.89
C THR A 52 12.51 -3.74 8.31
N VAL A 53 12.84 -4.59 9.28
CA VAL A 53 12.78 -4.26 10.70
C VAL A 53 14.18 -3.87 11.14
N ALA A 54 14.34 -2.67 11.67
CA ALA A 54 15.61 -2.14 12.15
C ALA A 54 15.40 -1.37 13.45
N GLN A 55 16.45 -1.34 14.28
CA GLN A 55 16.49 -0.52 15.50
C GLN A 55 17.82 0.21 15.60
N LYS A 56 17.81 1.37 16.28
CA LYS A 56 19.03 2.10 16.60
C LYS A 56 19.89 1.26 17.55
N ARG A 57 21.21 1.21 17.31
CA ARG A 57 22.15 0.48 18.18
C ARG A 57 22.02 0.95 19.63
N ARG A 58 21.76 0.00 20.53
CA ARG A 58 21.67 0.20 21.98
C ARG A 58 22.40 -0.97 22.68
N PRO A 59 23.12 -0.73 23.78
CA PRO A 59 23.65 -1.81 24.60
C PRO A 59 22.52 -2.69 25.16
N GLY A 60 22.72 -4.00 25.17
CA GLY A 60 21.76 -4.98 25.69
C GLY A 60 20.82 -5.59 24.64
N PRO A 61 19.89 -6.46 25.07
CA PRO A 61 18.98 -7.17 24.17
C PRO A 61 18.07 -6.22 23.37
N SER A 62 17.75 -6.62 22.14
CA SER A 62 16.96 -5.87 21.17
C SER A 62 15.49 -5.65 21.58
N GLY A 63 15.03 -6.36 22.61
CA GLY A 63 13.62 -6.45 23.01
C GLY A 63 12.74 -7.20 22.02
N LEU A 64 13.30 -7.66 20.89
CA LEU A 64 12.63 -8.50 19.94
C LEU A 64 12.83 -9.98 20.34
N PRO A 65 11.79 -10.80 20.23
CA PRO A 65 11.92 -12.23 20.41
C PRO A 65 12.94 -12.81 19.39
N LEU A 66 13.69 -13.82 19.83
CA LEU A 66 14.71 -14.49 19.00
C LEU A 66 14.10 -15.54 18.06
N ASP A 67 12.78 -15.65 18.01
CA ASP A 67 12.04 -16.52 17.12
C ASP A 67 11.18 -15.73 16.13
N ARG A 68 10.84 -16.35 15.01
CA ARG A 68 9.88 -15.80 14.05
C ARG A 68 8.44 -16.19 14.38
N ALA A 69 8.23 -17.22 15.20
CA ALA A 69 6.91 -17.74 15.52
C ALA A 69 6.07 -16.69 16.28
N SER A 70 6.70 -15.95 17.18
CA SER A 70 6.10 -14.81 17.89
C SER A 70 5.55 -13.70 16.97
N LEU A 71 6.10 -13.51 15.76
CA LEU A 71 5.59 -12.54 14.78
C LEU A 71 4.28 -12.99 14.12
N TYR A 72 4.08 -14.30 13.98
CA TYR A 72 2.88 -14.88 13.35
C TYR A 72 1.85 -15.38 14.36
N ALA A 73 2.22 -15.44 15.65
CA ALA A 73 1.29 -15.74 16.72
C ALA A 73 0.12 -14.73 16.70
N PRO A 74 -1.11 -15.15 17.04
CA PRO A 74 -2.25 -14.24 17.16
C PRO A 74 -1.94 -13.16 18.20
N SER A 75 -1.49 -12.00 17.74
CA SER A 75 -1.22 -10.90 18.65
C SER A 75 -2.55 -10.39 19.20
N ALA A 76 -2.82 -10.63 20.49
CA ALA A 76 -4.00 -10.11 21.19
C ALA A 76 -3.98 -8.58 21.34
N ARG A 77 -2.97 -7.90 20.80
CA ARG A 77 -2.83 -6.45 20.87
C ARG A 77 -3.46 -5.83 19.63
N PRO A 78 -4.69 -5.30 19.69
CA PRO A 78 -5.20 -4.49 18.59
C PRO A 78 -4.20 -3.36 18.34
N VAL A 79 -3.89 -3.09 17.07
CA VAL A 79 -3.11 -1.91 16.66
C VAL A 79 -3.96 -0.68 17.00
N ARG A 80 -3.88 -0.23 18.25
CA ARG A 80 -4.68 0.86 18.80
C ARG A 80 -4.48 2.10 17.92
N GLY A 81 -5.58 2.63 17.38
CA GLY A 81 -5.55 3.83 16.55
C GLY A 81 -5.09 3.65 15.10
N LEU A 82 -4.94 2.43 14.56
CA LEU A 82 -4.62 2.25 13.13
C LEU A 82 -5.65 2.93 12.22
N LYS A 83 -6.94 2.77 12.51
CA LYS A 83 -8.01 3.45 11.76
C LYS A 83 -7.87 4.98 11.80
N ALA A 84 -7.58 5.55 12.97
CA ALA A 84 -7.39 7.00 13.14
C ALA A 84 -6.14 7.51 12.40
N ARG A 85 -5.04 6.74 12.43
CA ARG A 85 -3.79 7.08 11.73
C ARG A 85 -3.93 6.97 10.21
N VAL A 86 -4.66 5.97 9.71
CA VAL A 86 -4.98 5.83 8.28
C VAL A 86 -5.91 6.96 7.83
N ALA A 87 -6.96 7.28 8.60
CA ALA A 87 -7.86 8.38 8.28
C ALA A 87 -7.13 9.74 8.21
N ALA A 88 -6.22 10.01 9.16
CA ALA A 88 -5.41 11.23 9.15
C ALA A 88 -4.43 11.29 7.96
N ALA A 89 -3.87 10.16 7.54
CA ALA A 89 -2.99 10.09 6.37
C ALA A 89 -3.77 10.31 5.07
N VAL A 90 -4.96 9.70 4.93
CA VAL A 90 -5.85 9.91 3.77
C VAL A 90 -6.28 11.38 3.69
N ALA A 91 -6.66 11.99 4.81
CA ALA A 91 -7.05 13.41 4.87
C ALA A 91 -5.92 14.38 4.44
N LYS A 92 -4.65 14.02 4.72
CA LYS A 92 -3.49 14.78 4.24
C LYS A 92 -3.28 14.67 2.73
N VAL A 93 -3.59 13.52 2.13
CA VAL A 93 -3.49 13.29 0.68
C VAL A 93 -4.59 14.02 -0.09
N THR A 94 -5.78 14.17 0.48
CA THR A 94 -6.93 14.84 -0.17
C THR A 94 -6.97 16.36 -0.02
N LYS A 95 -6.00 17.00 0.66
CA LYS A 95 -5.97 18.47 0.75
C LYS A 95 -5.61 19.07 -0.62
N PRO A 96 -6.39 20.02 -1.17
CA PRO A 96 -6.06 20.62 -2.46
C PRO A 96 -4.73 21.36 -2.36
N ARG A 97 -3.86 21.12 -3.35
CA ARG A 97 -2.60 21.86 -3.54
C ARG A 97 -3.00 23.32 -3.78
N ARG A 98 -2.61 24.23 -2.88
CA ARG A 98 -2.86 25.67 -3.06
C ARG A 98 -2.26 26.09 -4.40
N SER A 99 -3.10 26.71 -5.24
CA SER A 99 -2.72 27.43 -6.46
C SER A 99 -1.78 28.58 -6.15
#